data_AF-A0A965PL10-F1
#
_entry.id   AF-A0A965PL10-F1
#
_cell.length_a   1.000
_cell.length_b   1.000
_cell.length_c   1.000
_cell.angle_alpha   90.00
_cell.angle_beta   90.00
_cell.angle_gamma   90.00
#
_symmetry.space_group_name_H-M   'P 1'
#
loop_
_entity.id
_entity.type
_entity.pdbx_description
1 polymer ?
#
loop_
_entity_poly.entity_id
_entity_poly.type
_entity_poly.pdbx_seq_one_letter_code
_entity_poly.pdbx_strand_id
1 'polypeptide(L)'
;MVSDAPVKATENLYTLAQKTTAFIVMSRAKAADGLTLAEFSELAVALLRIAVETVDVLNVPGVQKKQMVLDAVGMLFDAVADKCVPVAAWPVWLIARPTVRELVLLAASGAIESILPLVRKAAA
;
A
#
# COMPACT_ATOMS: atom_id res chain seq x y z
N MET A 1 -10.65 -10.08 -6.99
CA MET A 1 -9.84 -8.85 -6.81
C MET A 1 -8.39 -9.29 -6.57
N VAL A 2 -7.39 -8.60 -7.12
CA VAL A 2 -5.97 -9.00 -6.91
C VAL A 2 -5.57 -8.89 -5.44
N SER A 3 -6.27 -8.02 -4.70
CA SER A 3 -6.09 -7.77 -3.27
C SER A 3 -6.71 -8.82 -2.35
N ASP A 4 -7.58 -9.73 -2.82
CA ASP A 4 -8.32 -10.67 -1.94
C ASP A 4 -7.39 -11.57 -1.12
N ALA A 5 -6.38 -12.17 -1.77
CA ALA A 5 -5.43 -13.05 -1.09
C ALA A 5 -4.49 -12.28 -0.14
N PRO A 6 -3.91 -11.13 -0.54
CA PRO A 6 -3.19 -10.25 0.38
C PRO A 6 -4.01 -9.80 1.60
N VAL A 7 -5.28 -9.41 1.43
CA VAL A 7 -6.15 -9.00 2.53
C VAL A 7 -6.36 -10.15 3.51
N LYS A 8 -6.71 -11.34 3.02
CA LYS A 8 -6.91 -12.54 3.85
C LYS A 8 -5.69 -12.91 4.70
N ALA A 9 -4.49 -12.72 4.16
CA ALA A 9 -3.25 -12.99 4.90
C ALA A 9 -3.04 -12.06 6.12
N THR A 10 -3.82 -10.98 6.24
CA THR A 10 -3.72 -10.02 7.34
C THR A 10 -4.76 -10.20 8.45
N GLU A 11 -5.76 -11.08 8.27
CA GLU A 11 -6.94 -11.20 9.15
C GLU A 11 -6.56 -11.57 10.59
N ASN A 12 -5.56 -12.44 10.79
CA ASN A 12 -5.15 -12.94 12.11
C ASN A 12 -3.94 -12.20 12.71
N LEU A 13 -3.55 -11.07 12.12
CA LEU A 13 -2.40 -10.29 12.55
C LEU A 13 -2.86 -9.02 13.26
N TYR A 14 -2.13 -8.60 14.29
CA TYR A 14 -2.56 -7.49 15.16
C TYR A 14 -1.73 -6.22 14.98
N THR A 15 -0.49 -6.36 14.52
CA THR A 15 0.40 -5.20 14.35
C THR A 15 0.46 -4.75 12.90
N LEU A 16 0.62 -3.45 12.69
CA LEU A 16 0.76 -2.85 11.35
C LEU A 16 1.94 -3.48 10.59
N ALA A 17 3.08 -3.68 11.25
CA ALA A 17 4.27 -4.25 10.65
C ALA A 17 4.03 -5.69 10.14
N GLN A 18 3.36 -6.53 10.94
CA GLN A 18 3.01 -7.89 10.53
C GLN A 18 2.02 -7.90 9.36
N LYS A 19 0.92 -7.13 9.47
CA LYS A 19 -0.07 -7.00 8.40
C LYS A 19 0.57 -6.54 7.09
N THR A 20 1.42 -5.50 7.15
CA THR A 20 2.12 -4.96 5.97
C THR A 20 3.05 -5.99 5.34
N THR A 21 3.86 -6.67 6.16
CA THR A 21 4.79 -7.70 5.67
C THR A 21 4.04 -8.85 5.00
N ALA A 22 3.01 -9.39 5.66
CA ALA A 22 2.20 -10.48 5.12
C ALA A 22 1.50 -10.07 3.81
N PHE A 23 0.93 -8.87 3.77
CA PHE A 23 0.28 -8.32 2.58
C PHE A 23 1.28 -8.20 1.42
N ILE A 24 2.48 -7.68 1.67
CA ILE A 24 3.52 -7.51 0.64
C ILE A 24 3.99 -8.87 0.11
N VAL A 25 4.21 -9.86 0.97
CA VAL A 25 4.61 -11.22 0.55
C VAL A 25 3.60 -11.81 -0.42
N MET A 26 2.31 -11.72 -0.08
CA MET A 26 1.24 -12.21 -0.95
C MET A 26 1.10 -11.38 -2.23
N SER A 27 1.27 -10.06 -2.14
CA SER A 27 1.24 -9.16 -3.29
C SER A 27 2.36 -9.47 -4.28
N ARG A 28 3.57 -9.77 -3.81
CA ARG A 28 4.70 -10.19 -4.66
C ARG A 28 4.42 -11.53 -5.35
N ALA A 29 3.82 -12.48 -4.63
CA ALA A 29 3.45 -13.76 -5.22
C ALA A 29 2.39 -13.60 -6.31
N LYS A 30 1.45 -12.66 -6.14
CA LYS A 30 0.45 -12.33 -7.16
C LYS A 30 1.03 -11.54 -8.33
N ALA A 31 2.05 -10.71 -8.09
CA ALA A 31 2.76 -9.94 -9.11
C ALA A 31 3.84 -10.74 -9.87
N ALA A 32 3.88 -12.07 -9.74
CA ALA A 32 4.93 -12.90 -10.32
C ALA A 32 4.99 -12.76 -11.85
N ASP A 33 3.83 -12.73 -12.49
CA ASP A 33 3.66 -12.64 -13.95
C ASP A 33 3.61 -11.18 -14.46
N GLY A 34 3.95 -10.23 -13.59
CA GLY A 34 3.76 -8.80 -13.82
C GLY A 34 2.49 -8.29 -13.16
N LEU A 35 2.31 -6.97 -13.24
CA LEU A 35 1.20 -6.28 -12.62
C LEU A 35 0.78 -5.11 -13.52
N THR A 36 -0.50 -4.92 -13.72
CA THR A 36 -1.03 -3.72 -14.38
C THR A 36 -1.07 -2.55 -13.41
N LEU A 37 -1.14 -1.33 -13.94
CA LEU A 37 -1.34 -0.13 -13.11
C LEU A 37 -2.65 -0.19 -12.31
N ALA A 38 -3.70 -0.77 -12.90
CA ALA A 38 -4.99 -0.93 -12.22
C ALA A 38 -4.87 -1.88 -11.02
N GLU A 39 -4.21 -3.02 -11.20
CA GLU A 39 -3.95 -3.98 -10.11
C GLU A 39 -3.05 -3.38 -9.02
N PHE A 40 -2.04 -2.60 -9.40
CA PHE A 40 -1.23 -1.85 -8.43
C PHE A 40 -2.09 -0.92 -7.58
N SER A 41 -2.96 -0.15 -8.23
CA SER A 41 -3.83 0.81 -7.53
C SER A 41 -4.81 0.09 -6.59
N GLU A 42 -5.32 -1.07 -6.98
CA GLU A 42 -6.17 -1.90 -6.15
C GLU A 42 -5.42 -2.39 -4.89
N LEU A 43 -4.19 -2.90 -5.05
CA LEU A 43 -3.34 -3.33 -3.93
C LEU A 43 -3.00 -2.17 -2.99
N ALA A 44 -2.65 -1.00 -3.55
CA ALA A 44 -2.32 0.18 -2.77
C ALA A 44 -3.52 0.67 -1.94
N VAL A 45 -4.72 0.72 -2.54
CA VAL A 45 -5.94 1.12 -1.83
C VAL A 45 -6.33 0.09 -0.76
N ALA A 46 -6.20 -1.21 -1.04
CA ALA A 46 -6.46 -2.25 -0.05
C ALA A 46 -5.51 -2.18 1.14
N LEU A 47 -4.20 -1.99 0.90
CA LEU A 47 -3.22 -1.80 1.97
C LEU A 47 -3.49 -0.52 2.76
N LEU A 48 -3.84 0.59 2.09
CA LEU A 48 -4.20 1.85 2.76
C LEU A 48 -5.34 1.67 3.75
N ARG A 49 -6.41 0.94 3.38
CA ARG A 49 -7.54 0.67 4.27
C ARG A 49 -7.10 -0.12 5.51
N ILE A 50 -6.39 -1.22 5.31
CA ILE A 50 -5.88 -2.07 6.40
C ILE A 50 -4.95 -1.26 7.32
N ALA A 51 -4.05 -0.48 6.74
CA ALA A 51 -3.08 0.31 7.49
C ALA A 51 -3.77 1.40 8.31
N VAL A 52 -4.71 2.14 7.72
CA VAL A 52 -5.51 3.17 8.41
C VAL A 52 -6.31 2.56 9.56
N GLU A 53 -7.02 1.46 9.33
CA GLU A 53 -7.77 0.75 10.37
C GLU A 53 -6.87 0.31 11.52
N THR A 54 -5.69 -0.23 11.20
CA THR A 54 -4.74 -0.71 12.21
C THR A 54 -4.16 0.45 13.03
N VAL A 55 -3.83 1.59 12.41
CA VAL A 55 -3.29 2.74 13.15
C VAL A 55 -4.37 3.52 13.91
N ASP A 56 -5.65 3.42 13.53
CA ASP A 56 -6.72 4.14 14.23
C ASP A 56 -6.85 3.64 15.68
N VAL A 57 -6.62 2.35 15.92
CA VAL A 57 -6.61 1.73 17.26
C VAL A 57 -5.42 2.19 18.13
N LEU A 58 -4.34 2.68 17.51
CA LEU A 58 -3.15 3.10 18.26
C LEU A 58 -3.37 4.48 18.91
N ASN A 59 -3.00 4.62 20.18
CA ASN A 59 -3.03 5.91 20.87
C ASN A 59 -1.74 6.71 20.62
N VAL A 60 -1.51 7.11 19.37
CA VAL A 60 -0.35 7.92 18.94
C VAL A 60 -0.79 9.18 18.20
N PRO A 61 0.04 10.24 18.15
CA PRO A 61 -0.30 11.48 17.45
C PRO A 61 -0.65 11.23 15.97
N GLY A 62 -1.63 12.00 15.45
CA GLY A 62 -2.13 11.81 14.08
C GLY A 62 -1.06 11.95 12.99
N VAL A 63 -0.06 12.83 13.19
CA VAL A 63 1.10 12.98 12.29
C VAL A 63 1.89 11.67 12.20
N GLN A 64 2.09 11.01 13.35
CA GLN A 64 2.82 9.75 13.41
C GLN A 64 2.02 8.61 12.76
N LYS A 65 0.70 8.56 12.95
CA LYS A 65 -0.18 7.59 12.25
C LYS A 65 -0.06 7.74 10.73
N LYS A 66 -0.11 8.98 10.23
CA LYS A 66 0.02 9.25 8.79
C LYS A 66 1.35 8.75 8.26
N GLN A 67 2.45 9.02 8.97
CA GLN A 67 3.77 8.55 8.56
C GLN A 67 3.84 7.02 8.51
N MET A 68 3.32 6.33 9.52
CA MET A 68 3.30 4.86 9.56
C MET A 68 2.55 4.25 8.36
N VAL A 69 1.43 4.86 7.94
CA VAL A 69 0.68 4.40 6.77
C VAL A 69 1.45 4.68 5.47
N LEU A 70 2.08 5.86 5.36
CA LEU A 70 2.91 6.21 4.19
C LEU A 70 4.12 5.28 4.05
N ASP A 71 4.76 4.92 5.17
CA ASP A 71 5.87 3.97 5.19
C ASP A 71 5.41 2.59 4.68
N ALA A 72 4.22 2.13 5.08
CA ALA A 72 3.64 0.88 4.60
C ALA A 72 3.39 0.89 3.08
N VAL A 73 2.86 2.00 2.54
CA VAL A 73 2.67 2.18 1.10
C VAL A 73 4.01 2.22 0.35
N GLY A 74 5.00 2.90 0.92
CA GLY A 74 6.36 2.94 0.38
C GLY A 74 6.95 1.53 0.26
N MET A 75 6.81 0.73 1.32
CA MET A 75 7.25 -0.67 1.32
C MET A 75 6.54 -1.52 0.25
N LEU A 76 5.24 -1.31 0.01
CA LEU A 76 4.52 -1.98 -1.07
C LEU A 76 5.07 -1.56 -2.44
N PHE A 77 5.22 -0.26 -2.69
CA PHE A 77 5.79 0.25 -3.95
C PHE A 77 7.16 -0.35 -4.19
N ASP A 78 8.05 -0.31 -3.20
CA ASP A 78 9.41 -0.81 -3.32
C ASP A 78 9.44 -2.32 -3.63
N ALA A 79 8.41 -3.06 -3.22
CA ALA A 79 8.31 -4.51 -3.42
C ALA A 79 7.69 -4.94 -4.76
N VAL A 80 6.79 -4.14 -5.36
CA VAL A 80 6.03 -4.56 -6.56
C VAL A 80 6.15 -3.62 -7.76
N ALA A 81 6.70 -2.41 -7.61
CA ALA A 81 6.70 -1.42 -8.70
C ALA A 81 7.47 -1.89 -9.95
N ASP A 82 8.55 -2.65 -9.77
CA ASP A 82 9.31 -3.22 -10.88
C ASP A 82 8.50 -4.22 -11.72
N LYS A 83 7.42 -4.78 -11.15
CA LYS A 83 6.50 -5.69 -11.85
C LYS A 83 5.49 -4.95 -12.72
N CYS A 84 5.39 -3.63 -12.60
CA CYS A 84 4.50 -2.80 -13.39
C CYS A 84 5.12 -2.30 -14.71
N VAL A 85 6.41 -2.58 -14.92
CA VAL A 85 7.19 -1.94 -15.98
C VAL A 85 7.60 -2.98 -17.04
N PRO A 86 7.26 -2.74 -18.33
CA PRO A 86 7.75 -3.57 -19.42
C PRO A 86 9.27 -3.51 -19.54
N VAL A 87 9.89 -4.62 -19.93
CA VAL A 87 11.37 -4.72 -20.09
C VAL A 87 11.95 -3.61 -20.98
N ALA A 88 11.22 -3.21 -22.03
CA ALA A 88 11.64 -2.14 -22.94
C ALA A 88 11.76 -0.76 -22.27
N ALA A 89 11.01 -0.51 -21.19
CA ALA A 89 11.02 0.76 -20.46
C ALA A 89 12.00 0.79 -19.28
N TRP A 90 12.75 -0.31 -19.06
CA TRP A 90 13.63 -0.46 -17.90
C TRP A 90 14.69 0.63 -17.73
N PRO A 91 15.39 1.10 -18.79
CA PRO A 91 16.39 2.17 -18.64
C PRO A 91 15.81 3.48 -18.12
N VAL A 92 14.61 3.84 -18.59
CA VAL A 92 13.89 5.03 -18.13
C VAL A 92 13.38 4.82 -16.71
N TRP A 93 12.91 3.62 -16.40
CA TRP A 93 12.38 3.29 -15.08
C TRP A 93 13.40 3.45 -13.96
N LEU A 94 14.66 3.06 -14.16
CA LEU A 94 15.70 3.21 -13.14
C LEU A 94 15.87 4.68 -12.70
N ILE A 95 15.67 5.63 -13.60
CA ILE A 95 15.77 7.07 -13.33
C ILE A 95 14.44 7.60 -12.76
N ALA A 96 13.31 7.16 -13.32
CA ALA A 96 11.99 7.65 -12.94
C ALA A 96 11.46 7.08 -11.62
N ARG A 97 11.92 5.89 -11.20
CA ARG A 97 11.45 5.18 -10.01
C ARG A 97 11.36 6.03 -8.74
N PRO A 98 12.39 6.81 -8.32
CA PRO A 98 12.29 7.65 -7.13
C PRO A 98 11.19 8.72 -7.27
N THR A 99 11.06 9.36 -8.43
CA THR A 99 10.01 10.36 -8.68
C THR A 99 8.63 9.72 -8.67
N VAL A 100 8.47 8.54 -9.29
CA VAL A 100 7.19 7.82 -9.27
C VAL A 100 6.84 7.38 -7.85
N ARG A 101 7.82 6.97 -7.04
CA ARG A 101 7.62 6.65 -5.63
C ARG A 101 7.08 7.86 -4.86
N GLU A 102 7.67 9.04 -5.06
CA GLU A 102 7.19 10.29 -4.44
C GLU A 102 5.77 10.63 -4.88
N LEU A 103 5.45 10.47 -6.17
CA LEU A 103 4.09 10.69 -6.68
C LEU A 103 3.07 9.73 -6.03
N VAL A 104 3.44 8.45 -5.87
CA VAL A 104 2.59 7.47 -5.20
C VAL A 104 2.40 7.82 -3.73
N LEU A 105 3.45 8.24 -3.02
CA LEU A 105 3.35 8.68 -1.63
C LEU A 105 2.53 9.97 -1.48
N LEU A 106 2.64 10.90 -2.43
CA LEU A 106 1.83 12.11 -2.46
C LEU A 106 0.35 11.77 -2.68
N ALA A 107 0.05 10.88 -3.63
CA ALA A 107 -1.30 10.39 -3.86
C ALA A 107 -1.85 9.65 -2.62
N ALA A 108 -1.05 8.80 -1.99
CA ALA A 108 -1.40 8.11 -0.76
C ALA A 108 -1.66 9.09 0.39
N SER A 109 -0.86 10.15 0.51
CA SER A 109 -1.05 11.22 1.50
C SER A 109 -2.44 11.88 1.36
N GLY A 110 -2.86 12.23 0.15
CA GLY A 110 -4.21 12.76 -0.11
C GLY A 110 -5.32 11.71 0.06
N ALA A 111 -5.04 10.45 -0.30
CA ALA A 111 -5.99 9.36 -0.12
C ALA A 111 -6.24 9.07 1.37
N ILE A 112 -5.23 9.12 2.23
CA ILE A 112 -5.39 8.95 3.69
C ILE A 112 -6.37 9.98 4.26
N GLU A 113 -6.24 11.25 3.84
CA GLU A 113 -7.13 12.32 4.29
C GLU A 113 -8.58 12.12 3.81
N SER A 114 -8.77 11.49 2.65
CA SER A 114 -10.08 11.13 2.12
C SER A 114 -10.67 9.86 2.74
N ILE A 115 -9.82 8.88 3.07
CA ILE A 115 -10.21 7.56 3.59
C ILE A 115 -10.51 7.62 5.09
N LEU A 116 -9.79 8.43 5.87
CA LEU A 116 -9.99 8.58 7.32
C LEU A 116 -11.45 8.89 7.71
N PRO A 117 -12.15 9.87 7.09
CA PRO A 117 -13.57 10.11 7.36
C PRO A 117 -14.47 8.94 6.99
N LEU A 118 -14.17 8.21 5.92
CA LEU A 118 -14.98 7.08 5.45
C LEU A 118 -14.87 5.89 6.40
N VAL A 119 -13.66 5.57 6.87
CA VAL A 119 -13.42 4.51 7.85
C VAL A 119 -14.12 4.84 9.17
N ARG A 120 -14.00 6.09 9.65
CA ARG A 120 -14.66 6.54 10.88
C ARG A 120 -16.19 6.50 10.79
N LYS A 121 -16.75 6.86 9.63
CA LYS A 121 -18.20 6.75 9.39
C LYS A 121 -18.70 5.31 9.30
N ALA A 122 -17.87 4.38 8.82
CA ALA A 122 -18.21 2.97 8.75
C ALA A 122 -18.11 2.27 10.11
N ALA A 123 -17.30 2.80 11.03
CA ALA A 123 -17.12 2.29 12.40
C ALA A 123 -18.08 2.90 13.44
N ALA A 124 -18.88 3.90 13.06
CA ALA A 124 -19.90 4.57 13.88
C ALA A 124 -21.29 4.03 13.58
#